data_AF-W4FBI0-F1
#
_entry.id   AF-W4FBI0-F1
#
_cell.length_a   1.000
_cell.length_b   1.000
_cell.length_c   1.000
_cell.angle_alpha   90.00
_cell.angle_beta   90.00
_cell.angle_gamma   90.00
#
_symmetry.space_group_name_H-M   'P 1'
#
loop_
_entity.id
_entity.type
_entity.pdbx_description
1 polymer ?
#
loop_
_entity_poly.entity_id
_entity_poly.type
_entity_poly.pdbx_seq_one_letter_code
_entity_poly.pdbx_strand_id
1 'polypeptide(L)'
;MFSTFKPAAVLALVAVACIEACGVDQSLAARCLTDAHPIKYQLAQAVARIRTSVTYCTAWLWGSEGHLVTNHHNIRNESVAKETRVELGSECSTCADPGNDDQGGCVGTLVVDSTTLVFTDYDLDVSLLKLNLNPGVNLTQYGYLQARAANV
;
A
#
# COMPACT_ATOMS: atom_id res chain seq x y z
N MET A 1 -22.02 -6.34 23.19
CA MET A 1 -21.22 -7.53 23.54
C MET A 1 -19.97 -7.48 22.68
N PHE A 2 -18.91 -6.84 23.19
CA PHE A 2 -17.67 -6.63 22.44
C PHE A 2 -16.91 -7.94 22.37
N SER A 3 -16.92 -8.58 21.19
CA SER A 3 -16.11 -9.75 20.92
C SER A 3 -14.64 -9.32 20.99
N THR A 4 -13.89 -10.02 21.83
CA THR A 4 -12.44 -9.93 21.99
C THR A 4 -11.76 -9.97 20.63
N PHE A 5 -11.12 -8.86 20.25
CA PHE A 5 -10.12 -8.83 19.18
C PHE A 5 -8.98 -9.76 19.62
N LYS A 6 -8.94 -10.97 19.04
CA LYS A 6 -7.75 -11.82 19.14
C LYS A 6 -6.61 -11.09 18.45
N PRO A 7 -5.42 -11.00 19.07
CA PRO A 7 -4.26 -10.39 18.44
C PRO A 7 -3.84 -11.28 17.27
N ALA A 8 -4.33 -10.97 16.07
CA ALA A 8 -3.72 -11.46 14.86
C ALA A 8 -2.41 -10.69 14.74
N ALA A 9 -1.29 -11.35 15.03
CA ALA A 9 0.02 -10.84 14.69
C ALA A 9 0.05 -10.66 13.17
N VAL A 10 -0.10 -9.42 12.71
CA VAL A 10 0.07 -9.06 11.30
C VAL A 10 1.57 -9.03 11.06
N LEU A 11 2.17 -10.21 10.90
CA LEU A 11 3.45 -10.31 10.22
C LEU A 11 3.15 -10.24 8.72
N ALA A 12 2.83 -9.03 8.24
CA ALA A 12 2.88 -8.74 6.83
C ALA A 12 4.35 -8.80 6.44
N LEU A 13 4.82 -10.00 6.09
CA LEU A 13 6.06 -10.17 5.38
C LEU A 13 5.81 -9.65 3.96
N VAL A 14 5.71 -8.32 3.81
CA VAL A 14 6.09 -7.71 2.55
C VAL A 14 7.59 -7.99 2.50
N ALA A 15 7.96 -9.04 1.79
CA ALA A 15 9.31 -9.14 1.30
C ALA A 15 9.48 -7.98 0.30
N VAL A 16 9.70 -6.77 0.83
CA VAL A 16 10.68 -5.89 0.22
C VAL A 16 12.00 -6.61 0.51
N ALA A 17 12.32 -7.58 -0.35
CA ALA A 17 13.72 -7.77 -0.68
C ALA A 17 14.11 -6.42 -1.30
N CYS A 18 14.70 -5.46 -0.59
CA CYS A 18 15.54 -5.56 0.58
C CYS A 18 15.50 -4.19 1.29
N ILE A 19 15.73 -4.12 2.62
CA ILE A 19 16.60 -3.04 3.12
C ILE A 19 17.91 -3.29 2.39
N GLU A 20 18.18 -2.50 1.34
CA GLU A 20 19.35 -2.60 0.45
C GLU A 20 19.90 -4.02 0.28
N ALA A 21 19.60 -4.66 -0.86
CA ALA A 21 20.46 -5.74 -1.30
C ALA A 21 21.77 -5.02 -1.55
N CYS A 22 22.80 -5.21 -0.71
CA CYS A 22 24.09 -4.56 -0.90
C CYS A 22 24.59 -4.90 -2.32
N GLY A 23 24.38 -4.01 -3.29
CA GLY A 23 24.41 -4.36 -4.70
C GLY A 23 23.72 -3.34 -5.61
N VAL A 24 23.54 -3.72 -6.88
CA VAL A 24 22.90 -2.90 -7.92
C VAL A 24 21.39 -2.94 -7.72
N ASP A 25 20.71 -1.80 -7.87
CA ASP A 25 19.24 -1.76 -7.88
C ASP A 25 18.69 -2.67 -9.01
N GLN A 26 17.85 -3.62 -8.62
CA GLN A 26 17.19 -4.57 -9.52
C GLN A 26 15.69 -4.28 -9.64
N SER A 27 15.25 -3.11 -9.16
CA SER A 27 13.88 -2.67 -9.30
C SER A 27 13.50 -2.61 -10.78
N LEU A 28 12.27 -3.05 -11.06
CA LEU A 28 11.67 -2.99 -12.38
C LEU A 28 10.32 -2.32 -12.25
N ALA A 29 9.93 -1.53 -13.25
CA ALA A 29 8.58 -1.01 -13.33
C ALA A 29 7.57 -2.15 -13.30
N ALA A 30 6.44 -1.97 -12.60
CA ALA A 30 5.42 -3.01 -12.45
C ALA A 30 4.94 -3.55 -13.82
N ARG A 31 4.84 -2.69 -14.84
CA ARG A 31 4.52 -3.07 -16.22
C ARG A 31 5.49 -4.06 -16.85
N CYS A 32 6.76 -4.12 -16.42
CA CYS A 32 7.70 -5.12 -16.90
C CYS A 32 7.35 -6.55 -16.45
N LEU A 33 6.50 -6.68 -15.41
CA LEU A 33 6.16 -7.94 -14.78
C LEU A 33 4.85 -8.55 -15.30
N THR A 34 4.10 -7.85 -16.16
CA THR A 34 2.78 -8.29 -16.65
C THR A 34 2.84 -9.67 -17.29
N ASP A 35 3.81 -9.90 -18.17
CA ASP A 35 3.93 -11.14 -18.94
C ASP A 35 4.86 -12.14 -18.24
N ALA A 36 5.96 -11.65 -17.66
CA ALA A 36 6.97 -12.49 -17.01
C ALA A 36 6.46 -13.09 -15.69
N HIS A 37 5.65 -12.34 -14.94
CA HIS A 37 5.16 -12.72 -13.61
C HIS A 37 3.71 -12.26 -13.37
N PRO A 38 2.74 -12.74 -14.17
CA PRO A 38 1.36 -12.23 -14.17
C PRO A 38 0.67 -12.29 -12.80
N ILE A 39 0.93 -13.35 -12.02
CA ILE A 39 0.37 -13.50 -10.66
C ILE A 39 0.93 -12.42 -9.73
N LYS A 40 2.23 -12.14 -9.78
CA LYS A 40 2.85 -11.10 -8.95
C LYS A 40 2.32 -9.72 -9.35
N TYR A 41 2.22 -9.47 -10.64
CA TYR A 41 1.66 -8.23 -11.19
C TYR A 41 0.21 -8.02 -10.75
N GLN A 42 -0.62 -9.06 -10.81
CA GLN A 42 -2.00 -9.01 -10.35
C GLN A 42 -2.11 -8.72 -8.86
N LEU A 43 -1.30 -9.37 -8.02
CA LEU A 43 -1.28 -9.12 -6.57
C LEU A 43 -0.75 -7.72 -6.23
N ALA A 44 0.16 -7.19 -7.05
CA ALA A 44 0.71 -5.84 -6.88
C ALA A 44 -0.32 -4.73 -7.12
N GLN A 45 -1.47 -5.03 -7.76
CA GLN A 45 -2.53 -4.03 -7.95
C GLN A 45 -3.12 -3.53 -6.62
N ALA A 46 -2.97 -4.29 -5.54
CA ALA A 46 -3.38 -3.89 -4.19
C ALA A 46 -2.42 -2.89 -3.51
N VAL A 47 -1.28 -2.58 -4.15
CA VAL A 47 -0.29 -1.61 -3.65
C VAL A 47 -0.78 -0.20 -3.96
N ALA A 48 -0.84 0.63 -2.93
CA ALA A 48 -1.19 2.04 -3.02
C ALA A 48 0.04 2.92 -2.81
N ARG A 49 0.08 4.03 -3.54
CA ARG A 49 0.92 5.18 -3.21
C ARG A 49 0.15 6.05 -2.22
N ILE A 50 0.74 6.32 -1.08
CA ILE A 50 0.20 7.31 -0.13
C ILE A 50 1.04 8.57 -0.17
N ARG A 51 0.38 9.73 -0.13
CA ARG A 51 1.03 11.03 -0.06
C ARG A 51 0.61 11.71 1.23
N THR A 52 1.59 12.04 2.05
CA THR A 52 1.41 12.88 3.24
C THR A 52 1.86 14.31 2.93
N SER A 53 1.78 15.20 3.91
CA SER A 53 2.35 16.55 3.80
C SER A 53 3.88 16.58 3.67
N VAL A 54 4.57 15.47 3.98
CA VAL A 54 6.03 15.41 4.05
C VAL A 54 6.65 14.59 2.93
N THR A 55 6.01 13.49 2.51
CA THR A 55 6.61 12.55 1.56
C THR A 55 5.58 11.63 0.89
N TYR A 56 6.07 10.84 -0.07
CA TYR A 56 5.38 9.68 -0.60
C TYR A 56 5.82 8.42 0.11
N CYS A 57 4.87 7.52 0.36
CA CYS A 57 5.14 6.20 0.92
C CYS A 57 4.29 5.15 0.21
N THR A 58 4.43 3.91 0.67
CA THR A 58 3.67 2.76 0.17
C THR A 58 2.67 2.28 1.23
N ALA A 59 1.51 1.82 0.77
CA ALA A 59 0.52 1.12 1.58
C ALA A 59 -0.08 -0.04 0.79
N TRP A 60 -0.83 -0.91 1.47
CA TRP A 60 -1.48 -2.07 0.86
C TRP A 60 -2.95 -2.15 1.26
N LEU A 61 -3.83 -2.36 0.29
CA LEU A 61 -5.25 -2.63 0.55
C LEU A 61 -5.40 -3.91 1.38
N TRP A 62 -6.04 -3.80 2.54
CA TRP A 62 -6.21 -4.87 3.50
C TRP A 62 -7.68 -5.24 3.68
N GLY A 63 -8.08 -6.32 3.02
CA GLY A 63 -9.45 -6.82 3.05
C GLY A 63 -10.47 -5.92 2.34
N SER A 64 -11.69 -6.43 2.19
CA SER A 64 -12.75 -5.81 1.39
C SER A 64 -13.43 -4.62 2.03
N GLU A 65 -13.09 -4.28 3.27
CA GLU A 65 -13.73 -3.20 4.01
C GLU A 65 -13.07 -1.83 3.77
N GLY A 66 -12.06 -1.73 2.89
CA GLY A 66 -11.41 -0.46 2.60
C GLY A 66 -10.44 -0.03 3.72
N HIS A 67 -9.62 -0.97 4.18
CA HIS A 67 -8.49 -0.64 5.05
C HIS A 67 -7.18 -0.60 4.27
N LEU A 68 -6.21 0.18 4.76
CA LEU A 68 -4.83 0.16 4.29
C LEU A 68 -3.89 -0.16 5.44
N VAL A 69 -2.92 -1.02 5.18
CA VAL A 69 -1.74 -1.19 6.06
C VAL A 69 -0.57 -0.40 5.50
N THR A 70 0.15 0.32 6.36
CA THR A 70 1.41 1.02 6.07
C THR A 70 2.27 1.07 7.34
N ASN A 71 3.39 1.78 7.32
CA ASN A 71 4.27 1.93 8.47
C ASN A 71 3.84 3.04 9.44
N HIS A 72 4.17 2.87 10.71
CA HIS A 72 3.97 3.90 11.73
C HIS A 72 4.76 5.16 11.43
N HIS A 73 6.01 5.02 10.99
CA HIS A 73 6.84 6.19 10.69
C HIS A 73 6.28 7.05 9.54
N ASN A 74 5.45 6.46 8.66
CA ASN A 74 4.69 7.17 7.64
C ASN A 74 3.46 7.85 8.26
N ILE A 75 2.67 7.10 9.04
CA ILE A 75 1.40 7.56 9.62
C ILE A 75 1.41 7.36 11.14
N ARG A 76 2.03 8.31 11.84
CA ARG A 76 2.27 8.24 13.29
C ARG A 76 1.07 8.65 14.16
N ASN A 77 0.10 9.36 13.61
CA ASN A 77 -1.07 9.85 14.33
C ASN A 77 -2.22 10.26 13.39
N GLU A 78 -3.39 10.53 13.99
CA GLU A 78 -4.62 10.92 13.29
C GLU A 78 -4.48 12.20 12.44
N SER A 79 -3.63 13.15 12.84
CA SER A 79 -3.42 14.37 12.06
C SER A 79 -2.80 14.06 10.71
N VAL A 80 -1.80 13.17 10.68
CA VAL A 80 -1.17 12.73 9.42
C VAL A 80 -2.15 11.89 8.60
N ALA A 81 -2.94 11.01 9.24
CA ALA A 81 -3.95 10.21 8.56
C ALA A 81 -4.99 11.07 7.81
N LYS A 82 -5.48 12.15 8.42
CA LYS A 82 -6.45 13.06 7.80
C LYS A 82 -5.93 13.77 6.55
N GLU A 83 -4.63 14.06 6.53
CA GLU A 83 -3.96 14.70 5.39
C GLU A 83 -3.51 13.69 4.32
N THR A 84 -3.57 12.39 4.63
CA THR A 84 -3.08 11.35 3.71
C THR A 84 -4.00 11.20 2.51
N ARG A 85 -3.40 11.32 1.33
CA ARG A 85 -4.01 11.03 0.03
C ARG A 85 -3.58 9.67 -0.44
N VAL A 86 -4.48 8.93 -1.10
CA VAL A 86 -4.21 7.57 -1.55
C VAL A 86 -4.47 7.46 -3.04
N GLU A 87 -3.47 6.98 -3.77
CA GLU A 87 -3.54 6.67 -5.19
C GLU A 87 -3.30 5.17 -5.41
N LEU A 88 -4.12 4.56 -6.26
CA LEU A 88 -3.99 3.17 -6.68
C LEU A 88 -3.73 3.08 -8.18
N GLY A 89 -3.03 2.04 -8.61
CA GLY A 89 -2.65 1.87 -10.02
C GLY A 89 -1.68 2.94 -10.52
N SER A 90 -0.82 3.47 -9.64
CA SER A 90 0.22 4.45 -9.97
C SER A 90 1.41 3.80 -10.70
N GLU A 91 1.15 3.24 -11.88
CA GLU A 91 2.14 2.63 -12.76
C GLU A 91 2.05 3.26 -14.15
N CYS A 92 3.19 3.37 -14.84
CA CYS A 92 3.22 3.94 -16.17
C CYS A 92 2.57 2.99 -17.18
N SER A 93 2.39 3.47 -18.42
CA SER A 93 1.75 2.70 -19.48
C SER A 93 2.63 1.56 -20.00
N THR A 94 3.95 1.73 -19.98
CA THR A 94 4.92 0.78 -20.51
C THR A 94 6.10 0.56 -19.56
N CYS A 95 6.82 -0.55 -19.77
CA CYS A 95 8.00 -0.91 -18.99
C CYS A 95 9.17 0.09 -19.15
N ALA A 96 9.30 0.74 -20.31
CA ALA A 96 10.37 1.69 -20.63
C ALA A 96 9.91 3.15 -20.60
N ASP A 97 8.76 3.43 -19.97
CA ASP A 97 8.24 4.79 -19.84
C ASP A 97 9.21 5.62 -18.97
N PRO A 98 9.68 6.79 -19.42
CA PRO A 98 10.60 7.62 -18.65
C PRO A 98 10.00 8.06 -17.31
N GLY A 99 8.67 8.14 -17.18
CA GLY A 99 8.01 8.48 -15.92
C GLY A 99 8.19 7.45 -14.82
N ASN A 100 8.74 6.26 -15.11
CA ASN A 100 9.07 5.25 -14.10
C ASN A 100 10.20 5.71 -13.17
N ASP A 101 11.10 6.58 -13.64
CA ASP A 101 12.23 7.10 -12.86
C ASP A 101 11.88 8.39 -12.09
N ASP A 102 10.68 8.93 -12.32
CA ASP A 102 10.21 10.18 -11.73
C ASP A 102 9.25 9.92 -10.56
N GLN A 103 9.57 10.43 -9.38
CA GLN A 103 8.67 10.33 -8.22
C GLN A 103 7.33 11.03 -8.49
N GLY A 104 6.28 10.24 -8.69
CA GLY A 104 4.96 10.76 -9.04
C GLY A 104 4.71 10.93 -10.54
N GLY A 105 5.66 10.55 -11.40
CA GLY A 105 5.55 10.66 -12.87
C GLY A 105 4.40 9.83 -13.43
N CYS A 106 4.25 8.59 -12.96
CA CYS A 106 3.09 7.76 -13.28
C CYS A 106 1.91 8.09 -12.36
N VAL A 107 0.89 8.77 -12.88
CA VAL A 107 -0.30 9.18 -12.11
C VAL A 107 -1.27 7.99 -11.99
N GLY A 108 -1.68 7.69 -10.75
CA GLY A 108 -2.70 6.68 -10.47
C GLY A 108 -4.09 7.29 -10.30
N THR A 109 -5.06 6.47 -9.93
CA THR A 109 -6.39 6.96 -9.53
C THR A 109 -6.36 7.41 -8.08
N LEU A 110 -6.65 8.70 -7.84
CA LEU A 110 -6.87 9.24 -6.50
C LEU A 110 -8.17 8.66 -5.95
N VAL A 111 -8.05 7.70 -5.04
CA VAL A 111 -9.21 6.98 -4.49
C VAL A 111 -9.75 7.64 -3.22
N VAL A 112 -8.92 8.42 -2.53
CA VAL A 112 -9.21 8.95 -1.20
C VAL A 112 -8.53 10.30 -0.97
N ASP A 113 -9.31 11.26 -0.48
CA ASP A 113 -8.83 12.58 -0.04
C ASP A 113 -8.67 12.74 1.49
N SER A 114 -8.99 11.72 2.28
CA SER A 114 -8.64 11.68 3.71
C SER A 114 -8.77 10.27 4.27
N THR A 115 -7.98 9.93 5.28
CA THR A 115 -8.12 8.65 5.98
C THR A 115 -8.38 8.85 7.47
N THR A 116 -8.87 7.80 8.12
CA THR A 116 -9.01 7.73 9.59
C THR A 116 -8.02 6.71 10.12
N LEU A 117 -7.29 7.04 11.19
CA LEU A 117 -6.39 6.11 11.84
C LEU A 117 -7.21 5.12 12.69
N VAL A 118 -7.12 3.83 12.37
CA VAL A 118 -7.75 2.77 13.15
C VAL A 118 -6.83 2.31 14.27
N PHE A 119 -5.54 2.14 13.95
CA PHE A 119 -4.52 1.64 14.87
C PHE A 119 -3.13 2.08 14.39
N THR A 120 -2.22 2.28 15.33
CA THR A 120 -0.79 2.49 15.04
C THR A 120 0.06 1.95 16.18
N ASP A 121 1.22 1.40 15.84
CA ASP A 121 2.18 0.84 16.78
C ASP A 121 3.60 1.20 16.35
N TYR A 122 4.33 1.87 17.26
CA TYR A 122 5.69 2.34 17.01
C TYR A 122 6.70 1.18 16.97
N ASP A 123 6.56 0.21 17.86
CA ASP A 123 7.54 -0.88 18.01
C ASP A 123 7.43 -1.88 16.84
N LEU A 124 6.22 -2.10 16.33
CA LEU A 124 5.96 -2.94 15.16
C LEU A 124 6.07 -2.18 13.83
N ASP A 125 6.29 -0.86 13.88
CA ASP A 125 6.27 0.08 12.77
C ASP A 125 5.10 -0.16 11.79
N VAL A 126 3.88 -0.25 12.33
CA VAL A 126 2.67 -0.53 11.57
C VAL A 126 1.53 0.44 11.90
N SER A 127 0.79 0.85 10.87
CA SER A 127 -0.43 1.63 10.96
C SER A 127 -1.52 1.03 10.09
N LEU A 128 -2.74 1.00 10.62
CA LEU A 128 -3.95 0.60 9.93
C LEU A 128 -4.84 1.84 9.73
N LEU A 129 -5.20 2.11 8.48
CA LEU A 129 -6.08 3.22 8.10
C LEU A 129 -7.41 2.69 7.60
N LYS A 130 -8.47 3.47 7.83
CA LYS A 130 -9.75 3.34 7.15
C LYS A 130 -9.83 4.39 6.04
N LEU A 131 -10.19 3.97 4.85
CA LEU A 131 -10.35 4.85 3.69
C LEU A 131 -11.71 5.57 3.73
N ASN A 132 -11.69 6.90 3.63
CA ASN A 132 -12.88 7.69 3.36
C ASN A 132 -12.99 7.86 1.84
N LEU A 133 -13.55 6.85 1.18
CA LEU A 133 -13.58 6.75 -0.28
C LEU A 133 -14.24 7.95 -0.96
N ASN A 134 -13.61 8.40 -2.05
CA ASN A 134 -14.24 9.37 -2.94
C ASN A 134 -15.47 8.73 -3.64
N PRO A 135 -16.54 9.50 -3.91
CA PRO A 135 -17.74 8.97 -4.55
C PRO A 135 -17.43 8.24 -5.88
N GLY A 136 -18.01 7.05 -6.06
CA GLY A 136 -17.87 6.27 -7.30
C GLY A 136 -16.60 5.40 -7.39
N VAL A 137 -15.70 5.45 -6.40
CA VAL A 137 -14.53 4.59 -6.37
C VAL A 137 -14.92 3.15 -6.03
N ASN A 138 -14.51 2.20 -6.88
CA ASN A 138 -14.60 0.78 -6.59
C ASN A 138 -13.22 0.19 -6.33
N LEU A 139 -13.00 -0.32 -5.11
CA LEU A 139 -11.73 -0.94 -4.72
C LEU A 139 -11.55 -2.37 -5.24
N THR A 140 -12.64 -3.08 -5.61
CA THR A 140 -12.55 -4.51 -5.94
C THR A 140 -11.69 -4.79 -7.16
N GLN A 141 -11.51 -3.80 -8.04
CA GLN A 141 -10.65 -3.92 -9.23
C GLN A 141 -9.16 -4.06 -8.90
N TYR A 142 -8.74 -3.63 -7.70
CA TYR A 142 -7.34 -3.64 -7.27
C TYR A 142 -6.97 -4.90 -6.47
N GLY A 143 -7.96 -5.69 -6.05
CA GLY A 143 -7.73 -6.80 -5.12
C GLY A 143 -7.27 -6.33 -3.74
N TYR A 144 -6.70 -7.26 -2.96
CA TYR A 144 -6.29 -7.02 -1.58
C TYR A 144 -5.02 -7.81 -1.25
N LEU A 145 -4.21 -7.28 -0.34
CA LEU A 145 -3.12 -8.01 0.29
C LEU A 145 -3.68 -9.27 0.95
N GLN A 146 -3.13 -10.41 0.55
CA GLN A 146 -3.49 -11.70 1.11
C GLN A 146 -2.49 -12.05 2.21
N ALA A 147 -2.99 -12.16 3.44
CA ALA A 147 -2.23 -12.75 4.53
C ALA A 147 -2.38 -14.26 4.50
N ARG A 148 -1.28 -14.97 4.65
CA ARG A 148 -1.29 -16.41 4.94
C ARG A 148 -1.50 -16.61 6.44
N ALA A 149 -2.16 -17.70 6.81
CA ALA A 149 -2.16 -18.13 8.20
C ALA A 149 -0.70 -18.33 8.66
N ALA A 150 -0.38 -17.77 9.83
CA ALA A 150 0.82 -18.18 10.54
C ALA A 150 0.57 -19.59 11.06
N ASN A 151 1.44 -20.54 10.72
CA ASN A 151 1.42 -21.84 11.36
C ASN A 151 1.85 -21.61 12.82
N VAL A 152 0.88 -21.54 13.73
CA VAL A 152 1.08 -21.59 15.19
C VAL A 152 0.78 -22.99 15.69
#